data_AF-A0A961DE55-F1
#
_entry.id   AF-A0A961DE55-F1
#
_cell.length_a   1.000
_cell.length_b   1.000
_cell.length_c   1.000
_cell.angle_alpha   90.00
_cell.angle_beta   90.00
_cell.angle_gamma   90.00
#
_symmetry.space_group_name_H-M   'P 1'
#
loop_
_entity.id
_entity.type
_entity.pdbx_description
1 polymer ?
#
loop_
_entity_poly.entity_id
_entity_poly.type
_entity_poly.pdbx_seq_one_letter_code
_entity_poly.pdbx_strand_id
1 'polypeptide(L)'
;MLSSLWQQIRAVLDLVLDLSFKRFVTPRLVRMLYVLSLLAAVYFAWKWMWDGLWGFITAPMVFLLMLIVARVTVELILAIFRIADHIAPMSDEPAAKSTQKSGSLTDPVP
;
A
#
# COMPACT_ATOMS: atom_id res chain seq x y z
N MET A 1 2.39 -33.48 1.48
CA MET A 1 3.15 -32.33 2.03
C MET A 1 3.34 -31.21 1.01
N LEU A 2 3.78 -31.49 -0.23
CA LEU A 2 3.92 -30.48 -1.30
C LEU A 2 2.60 -29.77 -1.67
N SER A 3 1.47 -30.48 -1.67
CA SER A 3 0.16 -29.91 -2.02
C SER A 3 -0.33 -28.86 -1.03
N SER A 4 -0.05 -29.04 0.27
CA SER A 4 -0.39 -28.07 1.33
C SER A 4 0.41 -26.77 1.17
N LEU A 5 1.69 -26.86 0.85
CA LEU A 5 2.55 -25.69 0.61
C LEU A 5 2.09 -24.93 -0.63
N TRP A 6 1.73 -25.63 -1.71
CA TRP A 6 1.23 -25.01 -2.92
C TRP A 6 -0.10 -24.27 -2.71
N GLN A 7 -1.01 -24.85 -1.91
CA GLN A 7 -2.26 -24.19 -1.55
C GLN A 7 -2.04 -22.96 -0.67
N GLN A 8 -1.10 -23.01 0.27
CA GLN A 8 -0.73 -21.85 1.09
C GLN A 8 -0.14 -20.72 0.22
N ILE A 9 0.73 -21.06 -0.74
CA ILE A 9 1.29 -20.09 -1.69
C ILE A 9 0.18 -19.46 -2.52
N ARG A 10 -0.75 -20.26 -3.07
CA ARG A 10 -1.89 -19.75 -3.83
C ARG A 10 -2.80 -18.84 -3.00
N ALA A 11 -3.09 -19.20 -1.76
CA ALA A 11 -3.91 -18.38 -0.87
C ALA A 11 -3.24 -17.04 -0.54
N VAL A 12 -1.92 -17.04 -0.34
CA VAL A 12 -1.14 -15.81 -0.14
C VAL A 12 -1.10 -14.98 -1.43
N LEU A 13 -0.92 -15.61 -2.59
CA LEU A 13 -0.96 -14.93 -3.87
C LEU A 13 -2.33 -14.30 -4.14
N ASP A 14 -3.43 -15.02 -3.90
CA ASP A 14 -4.78 -14.47 -4.06
C ASP A 14 -5.01 -13.30 -3.12
N LEU A 15 -4.53 -13.36 -1.88
CA LEU A 15 -4.64 -12.25 -0.93
C LEU A 15 -3.81 -11.03 -1.33
N VAL A 16 -2.61 -11.24 -1.90
CA VAL A 16 -1.72 -10.17 -2.35
C VAL A 16 -2.17 -9.59 -3.70
N LEU A 17 -2.78 -10.42 -4.55
CA LEU A 17 -3.35 -10.05 -5.85
C LEU A 17 -4.84 -9.68 -5.77
N ASP A 18 -5.46 -9.72 -4.59
CA ASP A 18 -6.77 -9.12 -4.31
C ASP A 18 -6.62 -7.60 -4.29
N LEU A 19 -6.42 -7.06 -5.50
CA LEU A 19 -6.34 -5.65 -5.82
C LEU A 19 -7.74 -5.00 -5.80
N SER A 20 -8.72 -5.61 -5.13
CA SER A 20 -10.05 -5.03 -4.92
C SER A 20 -9.93 -3.86 -3.94
N PHE A 21 -9.57 -2.70 -4.50
CA PHE A 21 -9.43 -1.38 -3.89
C PHE A 21 -10.76 -0.83 -3.34
N LYS A 22 -11.49 -1.60 -2.53
CA LYS A 22 -12.82 -1.17 -2.10
C LYS A 22 -12.89 -0.42 -0.78
N ARG A 23 -11.94 -0.54 0.17
CA ARG A 23 -11.85 0.51 1.23
C ARG A 23 -10.70 0.58 2.25
N PHE A 24 -10.01 -0.48 2.69
CA PHE A 24 -9.14 -0.32 3.89
C PHE A 24 -7.89 -1.20 3.97
N VAL A 25 -7.56 -1.97 2.92
CA VAL A 25 -6.41 -2.88 2.94
C VAL A 25 -5.09 -2.14 2.64
N THR A 26 -5.19 -0.97 2.00
CA THR A 26 -4.07 -0.21 1.42
C THR A 26 -2.89 0.06 2.36
N PRO A 27 -3.06 0.58 3.59
CA PRO A 27 -1.92 0.87 4.47
C PRO A 27 -1.28 -0.39 5.05
N ARG A 28 -2.08 -1.45 5.27
CA ARG A 28 -1.59 -2.73 5.80
C ARG A 28 -0.81 -3.49 4.74
N LEU A 29 -1.27 -3.50 3.49
CA LEU A 29 -0.61 -4.19 2.38
C LEU A 29 0.77 -3.58 2.11
N VAL A 30 0.88 -2.25 2.10
CA VAL A 30 2.16 -1.55 1.91
C VAL A 30 3.15 -1.87 3.04
N ARG A 31 2.67 -1.97 4.29
CA ARG A 31 3.51 -2.39 5.42
C ARG A 31 4.00 -3.82 5.27
N MET A 32 3.14 -4.74 4.85
CA MET A 32 3.53 -6.13 4.55
C MET A 32 4.56 -6.19 3.42
N LEU A 33 4.35 -5.43 2.35
CA LEU A 33 5.26 -5.38 1.21
C LEU A 33 6.64 -4.87 1.63
N TYR A 34 6.70 -3.84 2.48
CA TYR A 34 7.96 -3.34 3.03
C TYR A 34 8.73 -4.41 3.82
N VAL A 35 8.05 -5.10 4.74
CA VAL A 35 8.67 -6.16 5.54
C VAL A 35 9.16 -7.29 4.64
N LEU A 36 8.38 -7.68 3.64
CA LEU A 36 8.75 -8.70 2.68
C LEU A 36 9.96 -8.28 1.83
N SER A 37 10.01 -7.04 1.35
CA SER A 37 11.15 -6.48 0.63
C SER A 37 12.41 -6.45 1.50
N LEU A 38 12.28 -6.14 2.79
CA LEU A 38 13.41 -6.14 3.72
C LEU A 38 13.94 -7.56 3.96
N LEU A 39 13.06 -8.54 4.16
CA LEU A 39 13.43 -9.95 4.27
C LEU A 39 14.10 -10.45 2.99
N ALA A 40 13.58 -10.07 1.82
CA ALA A 40 14.19 -10.40 0.54
C ALA A 40 15.60 -9.78 0.42
N ALA A 41 15.77 -8.52 0.79
CA ALA A 41 17.06 -7.85 0.76
C ALA A 41 18.10 -8.53 1.67
N VAL A 42 17.71 -8.92 2.89
CA VAL A 42 18.57 -9.69 3.80
C VAL A 42 18.92 -11.05 3.20
N TYR A 43 17.94 -11.77 2.66
CA TYR A 43 18.17 -13.07 2.03
C TYR A 43 19.12 -12.99 0.83
N PHE A 44 18.93 -12.00 -0.05
CA PHE A 44 19.81 -11.77 -1.19
C PHE A 44 21.23 -11.41 -0.75
N ALA A 45 21.39 -10.49 0.20
CA ALA A 45 22.68 -10.11 0.73
C ALA A 45 23.40 -11.30 1.39
N TRP A 46 22.65 -12.12 2.15
CA TRP A 46 23.17 -13.34 2.74
C TRP A 46 23.62 -14.32 1.67
N LYS A 47 22.81 -14.61 0.65
CA LYS A 47 23.24 -15.51 -0.44
C LYS A 47 24.49 -14.98 -1.16
N TRP A 48 24.57 -13.66 -1.32
CA TRP A 48 25.67 -12.99 -2.04
C TRP A 48 26.99 -13.05 -1.27
N MET A 49 26.96 -13.00 0.06
CA MET A 49 28.16 -13.19 0.90
C MET A 49 28.84 -14.56 0.67
N TRP A 50 28.08 -15.57 0.26
CA TRP A 50 28.59 -16.93 0.01
C TRP A 50 29.04 -17.15 -1.45
N ASP A 51 28.84 -16.18 -2.35
CA ASP A 51 29.29 -16.26 -3.76
C ASP A 51 30.79 -15.97 -3.94
N GLY A 52 31.54 -15.71 -2.86
CA GLY A 52 33.01 -15.61 -2.86
C GLY A 52 33.57 -14.46 -2.02
N LEU A 53 34.90 -14.33 -1.98
CA LEU A 53 35.61 -13.28 -1.21
C LEU A 53 35.14 -11.85 -1.56
N TRP A 54 34.88 -11.58 -2.84
CA TRP A 54 34.34 -10.29 -3.30
C TRP A 54 32.89 -10.06 -2.87
N GLY A 55 32.14 -11.13 -2.62
CA GLY A 55 30.78 -11.08 -2.12
C GLY A 55 30.68 -10.44 -0.74
N PHE A 56 31.68 -10.65 0.12
CA PHE A 56 31.68 -10.08 1.48
C PHE A 56 31.82 -8.54 1.49
N ILE A 57 32.55 -7.98 0.52
CA ILE A 57 32.76 -6.53 0.39
C ILE A 57 31.58 -5.88 -0.35
N THR A 58 31.04 -6.57 -1.37
CA THR A 58 29.97 -6.02 -2.23
C THR A 58 28.56 -6.22 -1.64
N ALA A 59 28.33 -7.26 -0.83
CA ALA A 59 27.03 -7.55 -0.24
C ALA A 59 26.48 -6.41 0.64
N PRO A 60 27.26 -5.74 1.52
CA PRO A 60 26.77 -4.57 2.27
C PRO A 60 26.32 -3.43 1.35
N MET A 61 27.04 -3.21 0.25
CA MET A 61 26.71 -2.17 -0.73
C MET A 61 25.40 -2.48 -1.46
N VAL A 62 25.23 -3.74 -1.91
CA VAL A 62 23.98 -4.21 -2.55
C VAL A 62 22.81 -4.20 -1.57
N PHE A 63 23.03 -4.59 -0.31
CA PHE A 63 22.01 -4.54 0.74
C PHE A 63 21.49 -3.11 0.95
N LEU A 64 22.39 -2.14 1.11
CA LEU A 64 22.03 -0.72 1.26
C LEU A 64 21.26 -0.22 0.03
N LEU A 65 21.70 -0.59 -1.17
CA LEU A 65 20.99 -0.23 -2.40
C LEU A 65 19.56 -0.80 -2.42
N MET A 66 19.39 -2.09 -2.09
CA MET A 66 18.07 -2.70 -2.00
C MET A 66 17.20 -2.06 -0.91
N LEU A 67 17.79 -1.63 0.20
CA LEU A 67 17.07 -0.94 1.27
C LEU A 67 16.55 0.44 0.81
N ILE A 68 17.37 1.18 0.07
CA ILE A 68 16.95 2.46 -0.55
C ILE A 68 15.85 2.21 -1.57
N VAL A 69 16.02 1.24 -2.48
CA VAL A 69 15.01 0.89 -3.48
C VAL A 69 13.69 0.51 -2.81
N ALA A 70 13.72 -0.37 -1.81
CA ALA A 70 12.53 -0.75 -1.05
C ALA A 70 11.85 0.46 -0.40
N ARG A 71 12.64 1.41 0.12
CA ARG A 71 12.12 2.64 0.73
C ARG A 71 11.41 3.52 -0.29
N VAL A 72 12.07 3.80 -1.41
CA VAL A 72 11.53 4.63 -2.49
C VAL A 72 10.27 3.98 -3.08
N THR A 73 10.28 2.67 -3.29
CA THR A 73 9.10 1.94 -3.80
C THR A 73 7.91 2.07 -2.86
N VAL A 74 8.10 1.88 -1.55
CA VAL A 74 7.02 2.01 -0.57
C VAL A 74 6.51 3.45 -0.48
N GLU A 75 7.39 4.44 -0.49
CA GLU A 75 7.00 5.85 -0.50
C GLU A 75 6.24 6.22 -1.76
N LEU A 76 6.66 5.71 -2.92
CA LEU A 76 5.97 5.92 -4.19
C LEU A 76 4.57 5.30 -4.18
N ILE A 77 4.45 4.05 -3.72
CA ILE A 77 3.15 3.38 -3.59
C ILE A 77 2.23 4.16 -2.63
N LEU A 78 2.76 4.61 -1.49
CA LEU A 78 2.00 5.40 -0.52
C LEU A 78 1.59 6.76 -1.09
N ALA A 79 2.46 7.41 -1.87
CA ALA A 79 2.17 8.67 -2.54
C ALA A 79 1.03 8.50 -3.56
N ILE A 80 1.06 7.44 -4.37
CA ILE A 80 -0.02 7.12 -5.31
C ILE A 80 -1.34 6.91 -4.58
N PHE A 81 -1.33 6.13 -3.49
CA PHE A 81 -2.55 5.91 -2.70
C PHE A 81 -3.07 7.19 -2.04
N ARG A 82 -2.16 8.03 -1.51
CA ARG A 82 -2.53 9.32 -0.93
C ARG A 82 -3.17 10.25 -1.96
N ILE A 83 -2.70 10.22 -3.19
CA ILE A 83 -3.29 10.97 -4.32
C ILE A 83 -4.68 10.41 -4.64
N ALA A 84 -4.83 9.09 -4.75
CA ALA A 84 -6.12 8.45 -5.00
C ALA A 84 -7.17 8.80 -3.93
N ASP A 85 -6.79 8.78 -2.65
CA ASP A 85 -7.67 9.17 -1.53
C ASP A 85 -8.04 10.66 -1.57
N HIS A 86 -7.14 11.54 -2.05
CA HIS A 86 -7.40 12.98 -2.19
C HIS A 86 -8.31 13.33 -3.37
N ILE A 87 -8.43 12.47 -4.39
CA ILE A 87 -9.28 12.71 -5.58
C ILE A 87 -10.71 12.20 -5.35
N ALA A 88 -10.93 11.31 -4.37
CA ALA A 88 -12.23 10.72 -4.07
C ALA A 88 -13.35 11.69 -3.58
N PRO A 89 -13.11 12.87 -2.99
CA PRO A 89 -14.18 13.74 -2.54
C PRO A 89 -14.59 14.74 -3.64
N MET A 90 -15.40 14.30 -4.61
CA MET A 90 -16.10 15.18 -5.56
C MET A 90 -17.41 14.59 -6.12
N SER A 91 -17.90 13.45 -5.60
CA SER A 91 -19.20 12.89 -6.00
C SER A 91 -20.32 13.13 -4.98
N ASP A 92 -19.99 13.63 -3.79
CA ASP A 92 -20.95 13.89 -2.72
C ASP A 92 -20.95 15.39 -2.40
N GLU A 93 -21.35 16.21 -3.38
CA GLU A 93 -21.90 17.53 -3.07
C GLU A 93 -23.39 17.32 -2.76
N PRO A 94 -23.82 17.32 -1.49
CA PRO A 94 -25.22 17.17 -1.17
C PRO A 94 -25.96 18.40 -1.70
N ALA A 95 -26.81 18.16 -2.68
CA ALA A 95 -27.90 19.02 -3.15
C ALA A 95 -28.97 19.27 -2.05
N ALA A 96 -28.55 19.46 -0.80
CA ALA A 96 -29.37 19.55 0.40
C ALA A 96 -29.18 20.89 1.14
N LYS A 97 -28.64 21.92 0.48
CA LYS A 97 -28.65 23.31 1.00
C LYS A 97 -29.68 24.23 0.32
N SER A 98 -30.49 23.73 -0.62
CA SER A 98 -31.53 24.51 -1.30
C SER A 98 -32.92 24.44 -0.62
N THR A 99 -33.18 23.49 0.27
CA THR A 99 -34.52 23.31 0.87
C THR A 99 -34.73 24.05 2.19
N GLN A 100 -33.68 24.54 2.87
CA GLN A 100 -33.82 25.17 4.19
C GLN A 100 -34.04 26.69 4.17
N LYS A 101 -33.87 27.37 3.02
CA LYS A 101 -34.09 28.83 2.91
C LYS A 101 -35.42 29.22 2.24
N SER A 102 -36.36 28.28 2.13
CA SER A 102 -37.69 28.54 1.55
C SER A 102 -38.82 28.22 2.54
N GLY A 103 -38.62 28.57 3.81
CA GLY A 103 -39.59 28.32 4.88
C GLY A 103 -39.70 29.44 5.91
N SER A 104 -39.23 30.65 5.61
CA SER A 104 -39.41 31.84 6.48
C SER A 104 -40.23 32.94 5.80
N LEU A 105 -41.27 32.55 5.06
CA LEU A 105 -42.31 33.44 4.60
C LEU A 105 -43.65 32.83 5.04
N THR A 106 -44.06 33.15 6.26
CA THR A 106 -45.44 33.46 6.69
C THR A 106 -45.53 33.23 8.20
N ASP A 107 -45.35 34.29 8.98
CA ASP A 107 -46.14 34.44 10.20
C ASP A 107 -46.98 35.71 10.06
N PRO A 108 -48.29 35.63 10.34
CA PRO A 108 -49.23 36.72 10.12
C PRO A 108 -49.12 37.81 11.20
N VAL A 109 -49.38 39.03 10.76
CA VAL A 109 -49.53 40.27 11.52
C VAL A 109 -50.64 40.14 12.57
N PRO A 110 -50.41 40.52 13.84
CA PRO A 110 -51.44 41.08 14.70
C PRO A 110 -51.52 42.62 14.55
#